data_AF-A0AAD6E0S2-F1
#
_entry.id   AF-A0AAD6E0S2-F1
#
_cell.length_a   1.000
_cell.length_b   1.000
_cell.length_c   1.000
_cell.angle_alpha   90.00
_cell.angle_beta   90.00
_cell.angle_gamma   90.00
#
_symmetry.space_group_name_H-M   'P 1'
#
loop_
_entity.id
_entity.type
_entity.pdbx_description
1 polymer ?
#
loop_
_entity_poly.entity_id
_entity_poly.type
_entity_poly.pdbx_seq_one_letter_code
_entity_poly.pdbx_strand_id
1 'polypeptide(L)'
;MSMSHNEFPPRVDLLKLMAQDPLPLLASGMIDPGSMAGDEPIKQAQVVLDNLNSALARNDAEALKDCFFKDQAYWKDQLALTYHLRTFKTPDIIAASLLDTNKLRAIKEDITVDGEAVFLPATPVLQFIDCGIAFQTSSPAATCKGKVVLLPVKGANETVEWKIWVLSTILKELNLQKENETLLLSPGRQLGGIESFETDVFIIGGGNA
;
A
#
# COMPACT_ATOMS: atom_id res chain seq x y z
N MET A 1 -40.71 -5.38 -27.55
CA MET A 1 -40.01 -5.92 -26.35
C MET A 1 -38.59 -5.38 -26.38
N SER A 2 -38.29 -4.38 -25.56
CA SER A 2 -36.95 -3.77 -25.48
C SER A 2 -36.05 -4.68 -24.65
N MET A 3 -35.01 -5.24 -25.25
CA MET A 3 -33.98 -5.99 -24.54
C MET A 3 -33.19 -4.99 -23.68
N SER A 4 -33.44 -4.98 -22.36
CA SER A 4 -32.59 -4.30 -21.40
C SER A 4 -31.21 -4.94 -21.48
N HIS A 5 -30.26 -4.24 -22.10
CA HIS A 5 -28.86 -4.61 -21.99
C HIS A 5 -28.48 -4.47 -20.51
N ASN A 6 -28.18 -5.58 -19.84
CA ASN A 6 -27.58 -5.54 -18.52
C ASN A 6 -26.24 -4.82 -18.67
N GLU A 7 -26.16 -3.61 -18.12
CA GLU A 7 -24.96 -2.80 -18.07
C GLU A 7 -23.83 -3.61 -17.39
N PHE A 8 -22.66 -3.70 -18.02
CA PHE A 8 -21.50 -4.41 -17.47
C PHE A 8 -20.27 -3.49 -17.43
N PRO A 9 -19.63 -3.31 -16.26
CA PRO A 9 -20.01 -3.88 -14.97
C PRO A 9 -21.36 -3.32 -14.47
N PRO A 10 -22.10 -4.08 -13.64
CA PRO A 10 -23.40 -3.65 -13.13
C PRO A 10 -23.25 -2.35 -12.35
N ARG A 11 -24.25 -1.47 -12.47
CA ARG A 11 -24.30 -0.22 -11.73
C ARG A 11 -24.17 -0.49 -10.23
N VAL A 12 -23.15 0.09 -9.63
CA VAL A 12 -22.86 -0.08 -8.21
C VAL A 12 -23.74 0.87 -7.40
N ASP A 13 -24.43 0.33 -6.40
CA ASP A 13 -25.16 1.11 -5.41
C ASP A 13 -24.23 1.47 -4.24
N LEU A 14 -23.81 2.73 -4.19
CA LEU A 14 -22.91 3.24 -3.15
C LEU A 14 -23.53 3.16 -1.76
N LEU A 15 -24.85 3.33 -1.62
CA LEU A 15 -25.52 3.23 -0.31
C LEU A 15 -25.47 1.79 0.20
N LYS A 16 -25.67 0.83 -0.70
CA LYS A 16 -25.54 -0.60 -0.36
C LYS A 16 -24.11 -0.95 0.04
N LEU A 17 -23.10 -0.40 -0.63
CA LEU A 17 -21.70 -0.59 -0.25
C LEU A 17 -21.38 0.03 1.12
N MET A 18 -21.86 1.25 1.39
CA MET A 18 -21.70 1.90 2.70
C MET A 18 -22.39 1.13 3.83
N ALA A 19 -23.50 0.44 3.54
CA ALA A 19 -24.17 -0.42 4.51
C ALA A 19 -23.41 -1.74 4.76
N GLN A 20 -22.64 -2.23 3.78
CA GLN A 20 -21.84 -3.45 3.89
C GLN A 20 -20.51 -3.19 4.61
N ASP A 21 -19.83 -2.10 4.25
CA ASP A 21 -18.54 -1.68 4.78
C ASP A 21 -18.69 -0.26 5.39
N PRO A 22 -19.36 -0.12 6.55
CA PRO A 22 -19.57 1.19 7.17
C PRO A 22 -18.25 1.82 7.63
N LEU A 23 -18.26 3.14 7.79
CA LEU A 23 -17.15 3.87 8.41
C LEU A 23 -17.00 3.43 9.88
N PRO A 24 -15.76 3.30 10.38
CA PRO A 24 -15.53 3.02 11.80
C PRO A 24 -16.17 4.07 12.70
N LEU A 25 -16.80 3.61 13.78
CA LEU A 25 -17.38 4.45 14.82
C LEU A 25 -16.49 4.38 16.04
N LEU A 26 -15.77 5.45 16.31
CA LEU A 26 -14.89 5.60 17.46
C LEU A 26 -15.67 6.13 18.66
N ALA A 27 -15.22 5.79 19.87
CA ALA A 27 -15.78 6.38 21.07
C ALA A 27 -15.53 7.89 21.10
N SER A 28 -16.58 8.67 21.32
CA SER A 28 -16.47 10.13 21.39
C SER A 28 -15.54 10.56 22.51
N GLY A 29 -14.72 11.59 22.24
CA GLY A 29 -13.80 12.16 23.23
C GLY A 29 -12.57 11.32 23.53
N MET A 30 -12.23 10.33 22.67
CA MET A 30 -11.02 9.52 22.83
C MET A 30 -9.73 10.35 22.69
N ILE A 31 -9.76 11.39 21.85
CA ILE A 31 -8.63 12.30 21.62
C ILE A 31 -9.05 13.72 21.97
N ASP A 32 -8.27 14.37 22.83
CA ASP A 32 -8.31 15.82 22.99
C ASP A 32 -7.68 16.46 21.75
N PRO A 33 -8.42 17.22 20.93
CA PRO A 33 -7.87 17.86 19.74
C PRO A 33 -6.69 18.79 20.04
N GLY A 34 -6.64 19.40 21.24
CA GLY A 34 -5.54 20.25 21.66
C GLY A 34 -4.22 19.49 21.82
N SER A 35 -4.27 18.19 22.11
CA SER A 35 -3.09 17.33 22.22
C SER A 35 -2.44 16.99 20.87
N MET A 36 -3.17 17.14 19.75
CA MET A 36 -2.71 16.79 18.40
C MET A 36 -2.24 18.01 17.58
N ALA A 37 -1.75 19.04 18.26
CA ALA A 37 -1.23 20.26 17.63
C ALA A 37 0.25 20.14 17.23
N GLY A 38 0.68 20.95 16.25
CA GLY A 38 2.07 20.97 15.78
C GLY A 38 2.48 19.63 15.16
N ASP A 39 3.67 19.15 15.51
CA ASP A 39 4.25 17.93 14.93
C ASP A 39 3.77 16.63 15.61
N GLU A 40 2.81 16.71 16.53
CA GLU A 40 2.34 15.53 17.24
C GLU A 40 1.76 14.44 16.30
N PRO A 41 0.93 14.77 15.29
CA PRO A 41 0.46 13.76 14.34
C PRO A 41 1.60 13.06 13.59
N ILE A 42 2.69 13.79 13.28
CA ILE A 42 3.88 13.23 12.62
C ILE A 42 4.57 12.23 13.54
N LYS A 43 4.74 12.57 14.83
CA LYS A 43 5.35 11.65 15.80
C LYS A 43 4.52 10.38 15.98
N GLN A 44 3.20 10.51 16.08
CA GLN A 44 2.31 9.35 16.21
C GLN A 44 2.35 8.47 14.96
N ALA A 45 2.37 9.08 13.76
CA ALA A 45 2.55 8.34 12.52
C ALA A 45 3.91 7.63 12.47
N GLN A 46 5.00 8.29 12.89
CA GLN A 46 6.33 7.70 12.93
C GLN A 46 6.38 6.48 13.85
N VAL A 47 5.79 6.54 15.05
CA VAL A 47 5.71 5.39 15.96
C VAL A 47 5.02 4.19 15.30
N VAL A 48 3.93 4.42 14.57
CA VAL A 48 3.23 3.35 13.85
C VAL A 48 4.10 2.78 12.72
N LEU A 49 4.80 3.64 11.96
CA LEU A 49 5.69 3.19 10.90
C LEU A 49 6.91 2.43 11.44
N ASP A 50 7.49 2.85 12.57
CA ASP A 50 8.60 2.15 13.22
C ASP A 50 8.20 0.73 13.63
N ASN A 51 6.99 0.57 14.16
CA ASN A 51 6.42 -0.75 14.49
C ASN A 51 6.20 -1.60 13.23
N LEU A 52 5.65 -1.00 12.17
CA LEU A 52 5.42 -1.67 10.88
C LEU A 52 6.73 -2.14 10.25
N ASN A 53 7.74 -1.26 10.20
CA ASN A 53 9.07 -1.55 9.66
C ASN A 53 9.77 -2.63 10.49
N SER A 54 9.72 -2.53 11.82
CA SER A 54 10.26 -3.55 12.72
C SER A 54 9.62 -4.92 12.50
N ALA A 55 8.30 -4.97 12.33
CA ALA A 55 7.58 -6.21 12.09
C ALA A 55 7.89 -6.79 10.69
N LEU A 56 8.00 -5.96 9.66
CA LEU A 56 8.46 -6.36 8.31
C LEU A 56 9.88 -6.93 8.34
N ALA A 57 10.81 -6.24 9.01
CA ALA A 57 12.22 -6.65 9.10
C ALA A 57 12.39 -7.97 9.85
N ARG A 58 11.56 -8.22 10.88
CA ARG A 58 11.54 -9.49 11.62
C ARG A 58 10.74 -10.60 10.95
N ASN A 59 10.08 -10.32 9.81
CA ASN A 59 9.14 -11.25 9.16
C ASN A 59 8.08 -11.77 10.16
N ASP A 60 7.57 -10.87 11.01
CA ASP A 60 6.67 -11.15 12.13
C ASP A 60 5.22 -10.82 11.74
N ALA A 61 4.47 -11.86 11.36
CA ALA A 61 3.10 -11.71 10.88
C ALA A 61 2.14 -11.20 11.96
N GLU A 62 2.34 -11.57 13.22
CA GLU A 62 1.45 -11.15 14.32
C GLU A 62 1.69 -9.70 14.68
N ALA A 63 2.96 -9.26 14.77
CA ALA A 63 3.29 -7.84 14.98
C ALA A 63 2.83 -6.97 13.80
N LEU A 64 2.95 -7.46 12.57
CA LEU A 64 2.42 -6.76 11.38
C LEU A 64 0.91 -6.61 11.47
N LYS A 65 0.20 -7.69 11.79
CA LYS A 65 -1.25 -7.68 11.94
C LYS A 65 -1.69 -6.68 13.01
N ASP A 66 -0.98 -6.62 14.14
CA ASP A 66 -1.27 -5.70 15.23
C ASP A 66 -1.06 -4.22 14.84
N CYS A 67 -0.34 -3.91 13.76
CA CYS A 67 -0.25 -2.53 13.26
C CYS A 67 -1.57 -2.05 12.64
N PHE A 68 -2.48 -2.94 12.25
CA PHE A 68 -3.72 -2.61 11.54
C PHE A 68 -4.93 -2.55 12.46
N PHE A 69 -5.92 -1.73 12.09
CA PHE A 69 -7.18 -1.65 12.81
C PHE A 69 -7.93 -2.98 12.71
N LYS A 70 -8.19 -3.59 13.87
CA LYS A 70 -8.64 -4.98 13.98
C LYS A 70 -9.95 -5.26 13.25
N ASP A 71 -10.92 -4.36 13.38
CA ASP A 71 -12.28 -4.61 12.89
C ASP A 71 -12.39 -4.37 11.39
N GLN A 72 -11.58 -3.46 10.84
CA GLN A 72 -11.63 -3.09 9.44
C GLN A 72 -10.30 -2.48 9.01
N ALA A 73 -9.59 -3.13 8.09
CA ALA A 73 -8.37 -2.57 7.52
C ALA A 73 -8.32 -2.81 6.01
N TYR A 74 -7.74 -1.85 5.31
CA TYR A 74 -7.59 -1.86 3.87
C TYR A 74 -6.16 -1.57 3.49
N TRP A 75 -5.62 -2.37 2.57
CA TRP A 75 -4.41 -2.02 1.87
C TRP A 75 -4.69 -1.94 0.38
N LYS A 76 -4.59 -0.72 -0.18
CA LYS A 76 -4.68 -0.46 -1.61
C LYS A 76 -3.29 -0.34 -2.19
N ASP A 77 -2.89 -1.33 -2.99
CA ASP A 77 -1.66 -1.27 -3.75
C ASP A 77 -1.93 -0.84 -5.19
N GLN A 78 -1.20 0.17 -5.63
CA GLN A 78 -1.20 0.72 -6.98
C GLN A 78 0.18 0.52 -7.58
N LEU A 79 0.45 -0.74 -7.94
CA LEU A 79 1.67 -1.21 -8.62
C LEU A 79 2.97 -1.17 -7.78
N ALA A 80 2.96 -0.69 -6.54
CA ALA A 80 4.18 -0.52 -5.76
C ALA A 80 4.78 -1.86 -5.33
N LEU A 81 3.95 -2.74 -4.75
CA LEU A 81 4.41 -4.00 -4.18
C LEU A 81 3.91 -5.22 -4.97
N THR A 82 2.68 -5.14 -5.49
CA THR A 82 2.04 -6.23 -6.23
C THR A 82 2.25 -6.17 -7.74
N TYR A 83 2.62 -5.01 -8.30
CA TYR A 83 2.58 -4.73 -9.74
C TYR A 83 1.18 -4.90 -10.36
N HIS A 84 0.14 -4.83 -9.54
CA HIS A 84 -1.26 -4.83 -9.93
C HIS A 84 -2.03 -3.71 -9.21
N LEU A 85 -3.23 -3.42 -9.68
CA LEU A 85 -4.20 -2.63 -8.94
C LEU A 85 -4.97 -3.58 -8.03
N ARG A 86 -4.61 -3.64 -6.75
CA ARG A 86 -5.19 -4.60 -5.81
C ARG A 86 -5.58 -3.94 -4.50
N THR A 87 -6.66 -4.44 -3.91
CA THR A 87 -7.06 -4.09 -2.55
C THR A 87 -7.15 -5.34 -1.71
N PHE A 88 -6.40 -5.37 -0.62
CA PHE A 88 -6.48 -6.39 0.42
C PHE A 88 -7.36 -5.86 1.54
N LYS A 89 -8.20 -6.74 2.09
CA LYS A 89 -9.09 -6.45 3.21
C LYS A 89 -8.70 -7.34 4.38
N THR A 90 -8.88 -6.85 5.61
CA THR A 90 -8.58 -7.51 6.88
C THR A 90 -7.09 -7.53 7.27
N PRO A 91 -6.76 -7.32 8.55
CA PRO A 91 -5.38 -7.35 9.04
C PRO A 91 -4.60 -8.62 8.69
N ASP A 92 -5.20 -9.81 8.80
CA ASP A 92 -4.53 -11.08 8.54
C ASP A 92 -4.06 -11.20 7.08
N ILE A 93 -4.96 -10.90 6.13
CA ILE A 93 -4.64 -10.95 4.69
C ILE A 93 -3.60 -9.89 4.34
N ILE A 94 -3.72 -8.69 4.91
CA ILE A 94 -2.78 -7.60 4.67
C ILE A 94 -1.38 -7.98 5.17
N ALA A 95 -1.25 -8.48 6.39
CA ALA A 95 0.03 -8.88 6.97
C ALA A 95 0.71 -9.98 6.15
N ALA A 96 -0.02 -11.04 5.79
CA ALA A 96 0.51 -12.11 4.94
C ALA A 96 0.96 -11.59 3.57
N SER A 97 0.14 -10.74 2.95
CA SER A 97 0.42 -10.20 1.61
C SER A 97 1.60 -9.21 1.64
N LEU A 98 1.76 -8.43 2.70
CA LEU A 98 2.91 -7.54 2.88
C LEU A 98 4.20 -8.34 3.04
N LEU A 99 4.21 -9.41 3.84
CA LEU A 99 5.38 -10.28 3.96
C LEU A 99 5.77 -10.92 2.63
N ASP A 100 4.80 -11.46 1.89
CA ASP A 100 5.07 -12.12 0.62
C ASP A 100 5.54 -11.14 -0.44
N THR A 101 4.91 -9.97 -0.53
CA THR A 101 5.36 -8.93 -1.48
C THR A 101 6.70 -8.32 -1.06
N ASN A 102 6.99 -8.18 0.23
CA ASN A 102 8.29 -7.72 0.69
C ASN A 102 9.41 -8.71 0.32
N LYS A 103 9.17 -10.03 0.38
CA LYS A 103 10.14 -11.02 -0.14
C LYS A 103 10.42 -10.85 -1.64
N LEU A 104 9.41 -10.46 -2.41
CA LEU A 104 9.53 -10.30 -3.87
C LEU A 104 10.15 -8.96 -4.29
N ARG A 105 9.84 -7.89 -3.56
CA ARG A 105 10.24 -6.52 -3.90
C ARG A 105 11.42 -6.00 -3.12
N ALA A 106 11.64 -6.57 -1.93
CA ALA A 106 12.62 -6.17 -0.95
C ALA A 106 12.58 -4.65 -0.75
N ILE A 107 11.62 -4.22 0.08
CA ILE A 107 11.52 -2.84 0.55
C ILE A 107 12.89 -2.49 1.14
N LYS A 108 13.47 -1.42 0.61
CA LYS A 108 14.79 -0.94 0.97
C LYS A 108 14.63 0.03 2.13
N GLU A 109 15.46 -0.16 3.16
CA GLU A 109 15.40 0.65 4.38
C GLU A 109 13.98 0.62 4.95
N ASP A 110 13.55 1.72 5.56
CA ASP A 110 12.28 1.84 6.24
C ASP A 110 11.24 2.60 5.40
N ILE A 111 9.97 2.29 5.61
CA ILE A 111 8.86 3.14 5.17
C ILE A 111 8.83 4.36 6.08
N THR A 112 8.94 5.56 5.52
CA THR A 112 9.07 6.81 6.28
C THR A 112 7.94 7.79 5.99
N VAL A 113 7.72 8.74 6.90
CA VAL A 113 6.81 9.86 6.70
C VAL A 113 7.29 10.72 5.51
N ASP A 114 6.36 11.06 4.62
CA ASP A 114 6.60 11.91 3.44
C ASP A 114 5.72 13.16 3.51
N GLY A 115 6.28 14.26 4.03
CA GLY A 115 5.59 15.53 4.20
C GLY A 115 4.90 15.67 5.56
N GLU A 116 3.75 16.35 5.58
CA GLU A 116 2.98 16.58 6.80
C GLU A 116 2.05 15.41 7.13
N ALA A 117 1.80 15.23 8.43
CA ALA A 117 0.71 14.40 8.94
C ALA A 117 -0.34 15.31 9.57
N VAL A 118 -1.61 15.10 9.24
CA VAL A 118 -2.71 15.98 9.67
C VAL A 118 -3.71 15.19 10.50
N PHE A 119 -3.96 15.65 11.73
CA PHE A 119 -5.05 15.15 12.54
C PHE A 119 -6.38 15.80 12.13
N LEU A 120 -7.37 14.96 11.84
CA LEU A 120 -8.67 15.36 11.32
C LEU A 120 -9.81 14.79 12.21
N PRO A 121 -10.45 15.64 13.03
CA PRO A 121 -11.65 15.27 13.77
C PRO A 121 -12.90 15.41 12.88
N ALA A 122 -13.03 14.56 11.87
CA ALA A 122 -14.09 14.65 10.86
C ALA A 122 -15.52 14.63 11.46
N THR A 123 -15.73 13.85 12.52
CA THR A 123 -16.95 13.88 13.35
C THR A 123 -16.59 13.59 14.81
N PRO A 124 -17.50 13.78 15.79
CA PRO A 124 -17.26 13.39 17.18
C PRO A 124 -16.90 11.90 17.36
N VAL A 125 -17.26 11.05 16.39
CA VAL A 125 -17.05 9.59 16.41
C VAL A 125 -16.11 9.12 15.28
N LEU A 126 -15.45 10.04 14.57
CA LEU A 126 -14.46 9.72 13.55
C LEU A 126 -13.36 10.78 13.58
N GLN A 127 -12.23 10.39 14.15
CA GLN A 127 -11.02 11.18 14.28
C GLN A 127 -9.86 10.33 13.76
N PHE A 128 -9.01 10.88 12.91
CA PHE A 128 -7.91 10.12 12.31
C PHE A 128 -6.71 11.01 12.01
N ILE A 129 -5.55 10.37 11.80
CA ILE A 129 -4.38 11.03 11.21
C ILE A 129 -4.30 10.59 9.74
N ASP A 130 -4.17 11.54 8.81
CA ASP A 130 -3.79 11.29 7.42
C ASP A 130 -2.31 11.67 7.25
N CYS A 131 -1.48 10.73 6.80
CA CYS A 131 -0.04 10.91 6.69
C CYS A 131 0.47 10.35 5.36
N GLY A 132 1.23 11.16 4.62
CA GLY A 132 1.98 10.69 3.46
C GLY A 132 3.11 9.76 3.86
N ILE A 133 3.42 8.77 3.01
CA ILE A 133 4.58 7.88 3.21
C ILE A 133 5.42 7.75 1.94
N ALA A 134 6.71 7.46 2.11
CA ALA A 134 7.63 7.12 1.03
C ALA A 134 8.47 5.89 1.39
N PHE A 135 8.85 5.13 0.36
CA PHE A 135 9.76 3.99 0.50
C PHE A 135 10.37 3.64 -0.85
N GLN A 136 11.39 2.80 -0.84
CA GLN A 136 12.01 2.27 -2.05
C GLN A 136 11.89 0.75 -2.10
N THR A 137 11.93 0.19 -3.30
CA THR A 137 12.08 -1.26 -3.51
C THR A 137 13.36 -1.53 -4.29
N SER A 138 13.84 -2.77 -4.25
CA SER A 138 15.07 -3.19 -4.93
C SER A 138 14.84 -4.13 -6.11
N SER A 139 13.67 -4.80 -6.19
CA SER A 139 13.35 -5.75 -7.25
C SER A 139 11.94 -5.56 -7.85
N PRO A 140 11.81 -4.81 -8.96
CA PRO A 140 12.84 -3.94 -9.53
C PRO A 140 13.09 -2.72 -8.63
N ALA A 141 14.19 -2.03 -8.85
CA ALA A 141 14.48 -0.80 -8.12
C ALA A 141 13.42 0.26 -8.45
N ALA A 142 12.79 0.86 -7.43
CA ALA A 142 11.73 1.84 -7.64
C ALA A 142 11.58 2.79 -6.45
N THR A 143 11.16 4.03 -6.72
CA THR A 143 10.67 4.97 -5.70
C THR A 143 9.16 4.85 -5.61
N CYS A 144 8.67 4.67 -4.39
CA CYS A 144 7.26 4.52 -4.08
C CYS A 144 6.80 5.61 -3.12
N LYS A 145 5.54 5.98 -3.23
CA LYS A 145 4.86 6.85 -2.28
C LYS A 145 3.59 6.16 -1.78
N GLY A 146 2.89 6.81 -0.87
CA GLY A 146 1.67 6.27 -0.33
C GLY A 146 1.04 7.20 0.69
N LYS A 147 0.08 6.64 1.40
CA LYS A 147 -0.46 7.24 2.59
C LYS A 147 -0.89 6.20 3.61
N VAL A 148 -0.88 6.57 4.87
CA VAL A 148 -1.53 5.85 5.95
C VAL A 148 -2.63 6.71 6.57
N VAL A 149 -3.78 6.10 6.81
CA VAL A 149 -4.85 6.68 7.62
C VAL A 149 -4.90 5.91 8.93
N LEU A 150 -4.68 6.61 10.04
CA LEU A 150 -4.55 6.02 11.37
C LEU A 150 -5.79 6.34 12.20
N LEU A 151 -6.35 5.32 12.85
CA LEU A 151 -7.42 5.49 13.82
C LEU A 151 -6.87 5.32 15.24
N PRO A 152 -7.33 6.15 16.19
CA PRO A 152 -7.04 5.93 17.59
C PRO A 152 -7.85 4.73 18.10
N VAL A 153 -7.21 3.91 18.93
CA VAL A 153 -7.83 2.80 19.66
C VAL A 153 -7.47 2.88 21.13
N LYS A 154 -8.33 2.36 22.00
CA LYS A 154 -8.04 2.24 23.43
C LYS A 154 -7.07 1.07 23.64
N GLY A 155 -5.84 1.37 24.01
CA GLY A 155 -4.81 0.39 24.36
C GLY A 155 -5.01 -0.23 25.74
N ALA A 156 -4.13 -1.18 26.08
CA ALA A 156 -4.26 -2.00 27.30
C ALA A 156 -4.24 -1.19 28.61
N ASN A 157 -3.53 -0.06 28.64
CA ASN A 157 -3.34 0.78 29.83
C ASN A 157 -4.19 2.06 29.80
N GLU A 158 -5.31 2.04 29.07
CA GLU A 158 -6.12 3.23 28.77
C GLU A 158 -5.37 4.33 27.99
N THR A 159 -4.16 4.04 27.53
CA THR A 159 -3.41 4.87 26.59
C THR A 159 -4.01 4.74 25.21
N VAL A 160 -4.01 5.84 24.47
CA VAL A 160 -4.39 5.81 23.06
C VAL A 160 -3.25 5.17 22.27
N GLU A 161 -3.60 4.18 21.45
CA GLU A 161 -2.72 3.63 20.43
C GLU A 161 -3.26 4.00 19.05
N TRP A 162 -2.39 4.08 18.05
CA TRP A 162 -2.77 4.37 16.67
C TRP A 162 -2.61 3.13 15.81
N LYS A 163 -3.65 2.83 15.02
CA LYS A 163 -3.68 1.63 14.15
C LYS A 163 -4.02 2.02 12.73
N ILE A 164 -3.41 1.34 11.76
CA ILE A 164 -3.60 1.61 10.33
C ILE A 164 -4.99 1.12 9.90
N TRP A 165 -5.86 2.05 9.54
CA TRP A 165 -7.14 1.73 8.90
C TRP A 165 -6.99 1.57 7.39
N VAL A 166 -6.24 2.48 6.76
CA VAL A 166 -5.98 2.43 5.33
C VAL A 166 -4.49 2.59 5.09
N LEU A 167 -3.88 1.62 4.43
CA LEU A 167 -2.57 1.73 3.79
C LEU A 167 -2.79 1.90 2.28
N SER A 168 -2.19 2.91 1.68
CA SER A 168 -2.13 3.05 0.23
C SER A 168 -0.67 3.10 -0.20
N THR A 169 -0.30 2.26 -1.16
CA THR A 169 1.05 2.23 -1.74
C THR A 169 0.95 2.46 -3.24
N ILE A 170 1.80 3.32 -3.79
CA ILE A 170 1.80 3.69 -5.20
C ILE A 170 3.22 3.73 -5.76
N LEU A 171 3.42 3.07 -6.89
CA LEU A 171 4.65 3.20 -7.67
C LEU A 171 4.72 4.62 -8.23
N LYS A 172 5.77 5.37 -7.90
CA LYS A 172 5.99 6.71 -8.50
C LYS A 172 6.86 6.62 -9.73
N GLU A 173 7.97 5.91 -9.62
CA GLU A 173 8.95 5.79 -10.68
C GLU A 173 9.70 4.47 -10.54
N LEU A 174 10.03 3.85 -11.67
CA LEU A 174 11.00 2.77 -11.72
C LEU A 174 12.38 3.40 -11.82
N ASN A 175 13.30 2.99 -10.95
CA ASN A 175 14.71 3.36 -11.01
C ASN A 175 15.35 2.48 -12.08
N LEU A 176 14.96 2.70 -13.34
CA LEU A 176 15.45 1.96 -14.48
C LEU A 176 16.97 2.11 -14.55
N GLN A 177 17.67 0.98 -14.55
CA GLN A 177 19.08 0.96 -14.94
C GLN A 177 19.18 1.48 -16.37
N LYS A 178 20.27 2.18 -16.69
CA LYS A 178 20.54 2.58 -18.08
C LYS A 178 20.42 1.34 -18.96
N GLU A 179 19.54 1.42 -19.94
CA GLU A 179 19.40 0.39 -20.96
C GLU A 179 20.79 0.16 -21.57
N ASN A 180 21.28 -1.08 -21.49
CA ASN A 180 22.49 -1.42 -22.19
C ASN A 180 22.11 -1.69 -23.65
N GLU A 181 22.01 -0.62 -24.43
CA GLU A 181 21.62 -0.66 -25.85
C GLU A 181 22.51 -1.62 -26.67
N THR A 182 23.74 -1.91 -26.21
CA THR A 182 24.59 -2.91 -26.87
C THR A 182 23.98 -4.32 -26.86
N LEU A 183 23.08 -4.64 -25.91
CA LEU A 183 22.31 -5.89 -25.89
C LEU A 183 21.19 -5.93 -26.92
N LEU A 184 20.70 -4.78 -27.40
CA LEU A 184 19.77 -4.72 -28.55
C LEU A 184 20.50 -5.01 -29.86
N LEU A 185 21.79 -4.67 -29.92
CA LEU A 185 22.64 -4.82 -31.10
C LEU A 185 23.42 -6.14 -31.12
N SER A 186 23.49 -6.84 -29.99
CA SER A 186 24.24 -8.09 -29.84
C SER A 186 23.27 -9.26 -29.73
N PRO A 187 23.42 -10.32 -30.54
CA PRO A 187 22.64 -11.53 -30.35
C PRO A 187 22.90 -12.08 -28.94
N GLY A 188 21.85 -12.37 -28.18
CA GLY A 188 21.94 -12.89 -26.80
C GLY A 188 22.63 -14.27 -26.68
N ARG A 189 22.96 -14.89 -27.81
CA ARG A 189 23.77 -16.11 -27.93
C ARG A 189 24.84 -15.91 -29.02
N GLN A 190 26.05 -16.41 -28.79
CA GLN A 190 27.06 -16.49 -29.83
C GLN A 190 26.69 -17.61 -30.82
N LEU A 191 26.08 -17.25 -31.95
CA LEU A 191 25.69 -18.18 -33.03
C LEU A 191 26.84 -18.40 -34.03
N GLY A 192 28.05 -18.64 -33.53
CA GLY A 192 29.26 -18.70 -34.35
C GLY A 192 29.16 -19.76 -35.46
N GLY A 193 29.38 -19.34 -36.72
CA GLY A 193 29.54 -20.24 -37.88
C GLY A 193 28.26 -20.72 -38.56
N ILE A 194 27.10 -20.14 -38.23
CA ILE A 194 25.81 -20.52 -38.83
C ILE A 194 25.40 -19.45 -39.86
N GLU A 195 25.28 -19.84 -41.15
CA GLU A 195 24.87 -18.91 -42.23
C GLU A 195 23.39 -18.49 -42.13
N SER A 196 22.54 -19.30 -41.49
CA SER A 196 21.11 -19.05 -41.32
C SER A 196 20.57 -19.69 -40.03
N PHE A 197 19.76 -18.98 -39.26
CA PHE A 197 19.04 -19.56 -38.12
C PHE A 197 17.55 -19.20 -38.19
N GLU A 198 16.70 -20.13 -37.76
CA GLU A 198 15.28 -19.88 -37.50
C GLU A 198 15.09 -19.75 -35.99
N THR A 199 14.25 -18.80 -35.58
CA THR A 199 13.83 -18.66 -34.19
C THR A 199 12.38 -18.28 -34.14
N ASP A 200 11.65 -18.89 -33.22
CA ASP A 200 10.34 -18.41 -32.83
C ASP A 200 10.52 -17.18 -31.95
N VAL A 201 9.78 -16.12 -32.26
CA VAL A 201 9.76 -14.89 -31.45
C VAL A 201 8.38 -14.72 -30.84
N PHE A 202 8.35 -14.45 -29.53
CA PHE A 202 7.16 -14.06 -28.81
C PHE A 202 7.26 -12.57 -28.46
N ILE A 203 6.44 -11.76 -29.11
CA ILE A 203 6.41 -10.31 -28.90
C ILE A 203 5.36 -10.00 -27.83
N ILE A 204 5.79 -9.44 -26.69
CA ILE A 204 4.88 -8.96 -25.65
C ILE A 204 4.83 -7.43 -25.75
N GLY A 205 3.71 -6.90 -26.24
CA GLY A 205 3.45 -5.47 -26.23
C GLY A 205 3.09 -4.99 -24.83
N GLY A 206 3.84 -4.01 -24.29
CA GLY A 206 3.45 -3.24 -23.11
C GLY A 206 2.36 -2.24 -23.48
N GLY A 207 1.14 -2.72 -23.70
CA GLY A 207 -0.01 -1.87 -23.98
C GLY A 207 -0.26 -0.93 -22.79
N ASN A 208 -0.09 0.38 -23.01
CA ASN A 208 -0.74 1.38 -22.18
C ASN A 208 -2.19 1.48 -22.68
N ALA A 209 -3.14 1.00 -21.88
CA ALA A 209 -4.56 1.27 -22.03
C ALA A 209 -4.96 2.39 -21.07
#